data_AF-A0A0D4ZXU4-F1
#
_entry.id   AF-A0A0D4ZXU4-F1
#
_cell.length_a   1.000
_cell.length_b   1.000
_cell.length_c   1.000
_cell.angle_alpha   90.00
_cell.angle_beta   90.00
_cell.angle_gamma   90.00
#
_symmetry.space_group_name_H-M   'P 1'
#
loop_
_entity.id
_entity.type
_entity.pdbx_description
1 polymer ?
#
loop_
_entity_poly.entity_id
_entity_poly.type
_entity_poly.pdbx_seq_one_letter_code
_entity_poly.pdbx_strand_id
1 'polypeptide(L)'
;RTRRSFSRIKEVIGLPNLIEVQTSSYQNFLDTGLADVFKEMFPIDNFAGTMELEFVGYEMKTPKYTVEEARAHDANYSAPIYVTFRLVNKETGELKTQEVFFGDFPLMTEMGTFINNGSERLIVSQLVRSPGSYFHLKTDKNGLESYGHTTIPNR
;
A
#
# COMPACT_ATOMS: atom_id res chain seq x y z
N ARG A 1 -3.29 -40.63 0.11
CA ARG A 1 -2.69 -40.97 -1.20
C ARG A 1 -1.17 -40.87 -1.07
N THR A 2 -0.42 -41.95 -1.26
CA THR A 2 1.05 -41.94 -1.10
C THR A 2 1.71 -41.78 -2.46
N ARG A 3 2.48 -40.70 -2.66
CA ARG A 3 3.19 -40.44 -3.92
C ARG A 3 4.61 -40.98 -3.82
N ARG A 4 4.99 -41.88 -4.73
CA ARG A 4 6.38 -42.34 -4.84
C ARG A 4 7.23 -41.23 -5.45
N SER A 5 8.27 -40.79 -4.73
CA SER A 5 9.26 -39.83 -5.20
C SER A 5 10.54 -40.57 -5.61
N PHE A 6 11.12 -40.19 -6.75
CA PHE A 6 12.43 -40.68 -7.22
C PHE A 6 13.56 -39.65 -7.01
N SER A 7 13.28 -38.58 -6.24
CA SER A 7 14.28 -37.55 -5.96
C SER A 7 15.48 -38.16 -5.25
N ARG A 8 16.68 -37.84 -5.75
CA ARG A 8 17.96 -38.25 -5.16
C ARG A 8 18.59 -37.16 -4.29
N ILE A 9 18.05 -35.95 -4.35
CA ILE A 9 18.51 -34.78 -3.60
C ILE A 9 17.53 -34.52 -2.45
N LYS A 10 18.07 -34.27 -1.25
CA LYS A 10 17.28 -33.96 -0.06
C LYS A 10 16.75 -32.52 -0.15
N GLU A 11 15.45 -32.36 0.03
CA GLU A 11 14.82 -31.06 0.24
C GLU A 11 15.26 -30.51 1.60
N VAL A 12 15.97 -29.39 1.61
CA VAL A 12 16.52 -28.75 2.82
C VAL A 12 15.61 -27.67 3.38
N ILE A 13 14.69 -27.16 2.55
CA ILE A 13 13.69 -26.16 2.90
C ILE A 13 12.38 -26.53 2.18
N GLY A 14 11.27 -26.47 2.91
CA GLY A 14 9.95 -26.72 2.34
C GLY A 14 9.48 -25.58 1.44
N LEU A 15 8.44 -25.84 0.64
CA LEU A 15 7.79 -24.78 -0.13
C LEU A 15 7.19 -23.72 0.80
N PRO A 16 7.47 -22.42 0.56
CA PRO A 16 6.84 -21.34 1.30
C PRO A 16 5.37 -21.19 0.89
N ASN A 17 4.65 -20.32 1.60
CA ASN A 17 3.31 -19.93 1.18
C ASN A 17 3.39 -19.17 -0.16
N LEU A 18 2.81 -19.74 -1.21
CA LEU A 18 2.94 -19.21 -2.58
C LEU A 18 2.19 -17.90 -2.81
N ILE A 19 1.23 -17.56 -1.93
CA ILE A 19 0.51 -16.27 -1.96
C ILE A 19 1.04 -15.27 -0.94
N GLU A 20 2.12 -15.62 -0.22
CA GLU A 20 2.68 -14.79 0.86
C GLU A 20 3.04 -13.39 0.40
N VAL A 21 3.53 -13.24 -0.83
CA VAL A 21 3.88 -11.92 -1.39
C VAL A 21 2.69 -10.96 -1.39
N GLN A 22 1.48 -11.46 -1.66
CA GLN A 22 0.27 -10.64 -1.68
C GLN A 22 -0.18 -10.32 -0.25
N THR A 23 -0.29 -11.36 0.59
CA THR A 23 -0.82 -11.21 1.95
C THR A 23 0.11 -10.40 2.84
N SER A 24 1.43 -10.63 2.76
CA SER A 24 2.42 -9.90 3.56
C SER A 24 2.52 -8.43 3.16
N SER A 25 2.48 -8.13 1.86
CA SER A 25 2.53 -6.75 1.38
C SER A 25 1.31 -5.95 1.83
N TYR A 26 0.12 -6.54 1.75
CA TYR A 26 -1.11 -5.86 2.17
C TYR A 26 -1.21 -5.72 3.69
N GLN A 27 -0.82 -6.76 4.45
CA GLN A 27 -0.77 -6.67 5.91
C GLN A 27 0.21 -5.58 6.36
N ASN A 28 1.41 -5.50 5.77
CA ASN A 28 2.36 -4.44 6.06
C ASN A 28 1.80 -3.04 5.75
N PHE A 29 1.07 -2.91 4.65
CA PHE A 29 0.38 -1.67 4.31
C PHE A 29 -0.64 -1.27 5.38
N LEU A 30 -1.44 -2.22 5.90
CA LEU A 30 -2.39 -1.93 6.98
C LEU A 30 -1.68 -1.61 8.31
N ASP A 31 -0.66 -2.38 8.67
CA ASP A 31 0.01 -2.24 9.97
C ASP A 31 0.76 -0.91 10.11
N THR A 32 1.48 -0.50 9.06
CA THR A 32 2.34 0.69 9.11
C THR A 32 2.17 1.61 7.92
N GLY A 33 2.05 1.06 6.71
CA GLY A 33 2.06 1.84 5.47
C GLY A 33 1.01 2.95 5.41
N LEU A 34 -0.23 2.65 5.79
CA LEU A 34 -1.33 3.62 5.76
C LEU A 34 -1.12 4.76 6.76
N ALA A 35 -0.68 4.45 7.99
CA ALA A 35 -0.37 5.47 8.98
C ALA A 35 0.79 6.36 8.53
N ASP A 36 1.81 5.77 7.90
CA ASP A 36 2.99 6.50 7.43
C ASP A 36 2.65 7.43 6.27
N VAL A 37 1.72 7.07 5.38
CA VAL A 37 1.19 7.97 4.35
C VAL A 37 0.52 9.20 4.97
N PHE A 38 -0.29 9.03 6.02
CA PHE A 38 -0.87 10.17 6.71
C PHE A 38 0.21 11.02 7.40
N LYS A 39 1.20 10.42 8.05
CA LYS A 39 2.30 11.17 8.68
C LYS A 39 3.19 11.89 7.67
N GLU A 40 3.31 11.40 6.43
CA GLU A 40 4.05 12.09 5.37
C GLU A 40 3.31 13.36 4.92
N MET A 41 1.97 13.33 4.93
CA MET A 41 1.15 14.46 4.49
C MET A 41 0.83 15.49 5.57
N PHE A 42 0.85 15.12 6.84
CA PHE A 42 0.44 15.96 7.96
C PHE A 42 1.62 16.28 8.90
N PRO A 43 1.66 17.46 9.53
CA PRO A 43 0.59 18.46 9.58
C PRO A 43 0.43 19.30 8.30
N ILE A 44 -0.77 19.87 8.12
CA ILE A 44 -1.08 20.82 7.04
C ILE A 44 -1.44 22.17 7.67
N ASP A 45 -0.71 23.23 7.31
CA ASP A 45 -1.03 24.60 7.71
C ASP A 45 -1.98 25.29 6.74
N ASN A 46 -2.77 26.23 7.25
CA ASN A 46 -3.47 27.19 6.42
C ASN A 46 -2.50 28.25 5.86
N PHE A 47 -2.91 28.98 4.83
CA PHE A 47 -2.07 30.00 4.17
C PHE A 47 -1.54 31.08 5.14
N ALA A 48 -2.32 31.45 6.15
CA ALA A 48 -1.95 32.46 7.13
C ALA A 48 -1.02 31.94 8.24
N GLY A 49 -0.79 30.63 8.35
CA GLY A 49 -0.05 29.99 9.44
C GLY A 49 -0.74 30.06 10.81
N THR A 50 -2.04 30.37 10.84
CA THR A 50 -2.84 30.53 12.07
C THR A 50 -3.57 29.25 12.48
N MET A 51 -3.71 28.31 11.55
CA MET A 51 -4.36 27.02 11.79
C MET A 51 -3.53 25.88 11.23
N GLU A 52 -3.49 24.78 11.97
CA GLU A 52 -2.76 23.57 11.62
C GLU A 52 -3.67 22.35 11.80
N LEU A 53 -3.72 21.49 10.79
CA LEU A 53 -4.47 20.24 10.83
C LEU A 53 -3.47 19.10 11.05
N GLU A 54 -3.68 18.32 12.10
CA GLU A 54 -2.82 17.21 12.50
C GLU A 54 -3.57 15.89 12.33
N PHE A 55 -2.85 14.86 11.88
CA PHE A 55 -3.33 13.47 11.92
C PHE A 55 -3.10 12.88 13.32
N VAL A 56 -4.17 12.33 13.91
CA VAL A 56 -4.11 11.67 15.23
C VAL A 56 -4.10 10.15 15.10
N GLY A 57 -4.93 9.62 14.21
CA GLY A 57 -5.09 8.17 14.03
C GLY A 57 -6.20 7.85 13.05
N TYR A 58 -6.38 6.56 12.75
CA TYR A 58 -7.50 6.07 11.96
C TYR A 58 -8.05 4.77 12.54
N GLU A 59 -9.29 4.46 12.20
CA GLU A 59 -9.96 3.22 12.54
C GLU A 59 -10.67 2.68 11.30
N MET A 60 -10.51 1.38 11.02
CA MET A 60 -11.32 0.68 10.03
C MET A 60 -12.45 -0.05 10.72
N LYS A 61 -13.69 0.26 10.35
CA LYS A 61 -14.88 -0.43 10.85
C LYS A 61 -15.07 -1.77 10.14
N THR A 62 -16.00 -2.57 10.65
CA THR A 62 -16.37 -3.84 10.03
C THR A 62 -16.87 -3.66 8.60
N PRO A 63 -16.48 -4.54 7.66
CA PRO A 63 -16.97 -4.49 6.29
C PRO A 63 -18.49 -4.67 6.24
N LYS A 64 -19.13 -3.96 5.31
CA LYS A 64 -20.60 -3.99 5.13
C LYS A 64 -21.10 -5.34 4.62
N TYR A 65 -20.30 -6.01 3.81
CA TYR A 65 -20.61 -7.30 3.20
C TYR A 65 -19.51 -8.29 3.52
N THR A 66 -19.88 -9.55 3.64
CA THR A 66 -18.94 -10.67 3.55
C THR A 66 -18.44 -10.84 2.11
N VAL A 67 -17.40 -11.66 1.94
CA VAL A 67 -16.82 -11.99 0.63
C VAL A 67 -17.88 -12.60 -0.31
N GLU A 68 -18.78 -13.44 0.20
CA GLU A 68 -19.84 -14.09 -0.58
C GLU A 68 -20.94 -13.11 -0.99
N GLU A 69 -21.38 -12.25 -0.06
CA GLU A 69 -22.39 -11.22 -0.32
C GLU A 69 -21.89 -10.18 -1.32
N ALA A 70 -20.62 -9.77 -1.21
CA ALA A 70 -20.03 -8.81 -2.14
C ALA A 70 -20.05 -9.35 -3.58
N ARG A 71 -19.75 -10.65 -3.78
CA ARG A 71 -19.87 -11.32 -5.09
C ARG A 71 -21.32 -11.39 -5.57
N ALA A 72 -22.27 -11.74 -4.70
CA ALA A 72 -23.67 -11.93 -5.06
C ALA A 72 -24.41 -10.62 -5.37
N HIS A 73 -23.96 -9.50 -4.82
CA HIS A 73 -24.62 -8.19 -4.92
C HIS A 73 -23.91 -7.21 -5.86
N ASP A 74 -22.96 -7.67 -6.67
CA ASP A 74 -22.13 -6.80 -7.52
C ASP A 74 -21.50 -5.64 -6.73
N ALA A 75 -21.13 -5.88 -5.47
CA ALA A 75 -20.64 -4.89 -4.53
C ALA A 75 -19.13 -5.03 -4.27
N ASN A 76 -18.55 -4.05 -3.59
CA ASN A 76 -17.15 -4.10 -3.15
C ASN A 76 -17.05 -4.80 -1.79
N TYR A 77 -16.01 -5.61 -1.61
CA TYR A 77 -15.60 -6.07 -0.29
C TYR A 77 -14.69 -5.00 0.34
N SER A 78 -15.26 -4.14 1.17
CA SER A 78 -14.58 -2.99 1.76
C SER A 78 -15.08 -2.66 3.16
N ALA A 79 -14.21 -2.02 3.94
CA ALA A 79 -14.47 -1.54 5.29
C ALA A 79 -14.48 0.00 5.34
N PRO A 80 -15.47 0.64 6.00
CA PRO A 80 -15.45 2.08 6.23
C PRO A 80 -14.22 2.49 7.05
N ILE A 81 -13.40 3.40 6.54
CA ILE A 81 -12.29 4.01 7.28
C ILE A 81 -12.69 5.38 7.82
N TYR A 82 -12.45 5.57 9.11
CA TYR A 82 -12.61 6.83 9.82
C TYR A 82 -11.23 7.34 10.23
N VAL A 83 -10.96 8.62 9.98
CA VAL A 83 -9.69 9.25 10.32
C VAL A 83 -9.94 10.35 11.33
N THR A 84 -9.19 10.34 12.42
CA THR A 84 -9.26 11.34 13.47
C THR A 84 -8.22 12.42 13.20
N PHE A 85 -8.71 13.64 13.00
CA PHE A 85 -7.88 14.82 12.83
C PHE A 85 -8.04 15.75 14.02
N ARG A 86 -6.98 16.53 14.29
CA ARG A 86 -6.99 17.60 15.28
C ARG A 86 -6.66 18.92 14.58
N LEU A 87 -7.60 19.86 14.61
CA LEU A 87 -7.39 21.23 14.18
C LEU A 87 -6.90 22.06 15.36
N VAL A 88 -5.70 22.62 15.20
CA VAL A 88 -5.04 23.51 16.16
C VAL A 88 -5.19 24.94 15.66
N ASN A 89 -5.89 25.79 16.41
CA ASN A 89 -5.90 27.22 16.16
C ASN A 89 -4.78 27.88 16.98
N LYS A 90 -3.71 28.32 16.29
CA LYS A 90 -2.51 28.91 16.91
C LYS A 90 -2.76 30.29 17.50
N GLU A 91 -3.81 31.00 17.07
CA GLU A 91 -4.17 32.33 17.59
C GLU A 91 -4.97 32.27 18.89
N THR A 92 -5.92 31.34 18.97
CA THR A 92 -6.82 31.21 20.14
C THR A 92 -6.38 30.12 21.12
N GLY A 93 -5.49 29.23 20.71
CA GLY A 93 -5.12 28.02 21.46
C GLY A 93 -6.21 26.94 21.46
N GLU A 94 -7.29 27.11 20.68
CA GLU A 94 -8.39 26.15 20.62
C GLU A 94 -7.97 24.88 19.87
N LEU A 95 -8.28 23.72 20.46
CA LEU A 95 -8.06 22.40 19.86
C LEU A 95 -9.39 21.74 19.56
N LYS A 96 -9.63 21.40 18.29
CA LYS A 96 -10.82 20.65 17.85
C LYS A 96 -10.41 19.31 17.29
N THR A 97 -10.75 18.23 17.99
CA THR A 97 -10.53 16.87 17.51
C THR A 97 -11.83 16.33 16.93
N GLN A 98 -11.78 15.81 15.71
CA GLN A 98 -12.95 15.26 15.04
C GLN A 98 -12.59 13.99 14.27
N GLU A 99 -13.46 12.99 14.40
CA GLU A 99 -13.46 11.81 13.56
C GLU A 99 -14.23 12.09 12.26
N VAL A 100 -13.60 11.81 11.12
CA VAL A 100 -14.16 12.05 9.79
C VAL A 100 -14.24 10.74 9.03
N PHE A 101 -15.38 10.44 8.43
CA PHE A 101 -15.50 9.34 7.47
C PHE A 101 -14.64 9.67 6.24
N PHE A 102 -13.60 8.87 6.01
CA PHE A 102 -12.62 9.13 4.96
C PHE A 102 -12.96 8.37 3.67
N GLY A 103 -13.65 7.23 3.78
CA GLY A 103 -14.14 6.46 2.65
C GLY A 103 -14.31 4.99 2.95
N ASP A 104 -14.61 4.20 1.92
CA ASP A 104 -14.60 2.74 2.00
C ASP A 104 -13.24 2.21 1.51
N PHE A 105 -12.55 1.47 2.38
CA PHE A 105 -11.24 0.90 2.10
C PHE A 105 -11.37 -0.56 1.62
N PRO A 106 -10.89 -0.92 0.41
CA PRO A 106 -10.97 -2.29 -0.09
C PRO A 106 -10.19 -3.26 0.79
N LEU A 107 -10.80 -4.41 1.14
CA LEU A 107 -10.18 -5.46 1.93
C LEU A 107 -9.69 -6.61 1.06
N MET A 108 -8.53 -7.16 1.41
CA MET A 108 -8.01 -8.38 0.78
C MET A 108 -8.71 -9.62 1.36
N THR A 109 -9.06 -10.56 0.49
CA THR A 109 -9.57 -11.89 0.89
C THR A 109 -8.43 -12.78 1.39
N GLU A 110 -8.76 -13.90 2.04
CA GLU A 110 -7.77 -14.91 2.45
C GLU A 110 -6.97 -15.50 1.26
N MET A 111 -7.50 -15.40 0.05
CA MET A 111 -6.87 -15.89 -1.17
C MET A 111 -5.89 -14.88 -1.80
N GLY A 112 -5.69 -13.71 -1.20
CA GLY A 112 -4.81 -12.67 -1.74
C GLY A 112 -5.44 -11.87 -2.90
N THR A 113 -6.77 -11.84 -2.96
CA THR A 113 -7.55 -11.15 -4.02
C THR A 113 -8.42 -10.06 -3.42
N PHE A 114 -9.04 -9.23 -4.27
CA PHE A 114 -9.99 -8.19 -3.91
C PHE A 114 -11.30 -8.41 -4.65
N ILE A 115 -12.44 -8.08 -4.05
CA ILE A 115 -13.72 -8.07 -4.75
C ILE A 115 -14.09 -6.62 -5.06
N ASN A 116 -14.16 -6.32 -6.35
CA ASN A 116 -14.53 -5.01 -6.87
C ASN A 116 -15.70 -5.15 -7.85
N ASN A 117 -16.83 -4.55 -7.50
CA ASN A 117 -18.11 -4.66 -8.21
C ASN A 117 -18.49 -6.12 -8.47
N GLY A 118 -18.51 -6.94 -7.42
CA GLY A 118 -18.79 -8.39 -7.47
C GLY A 118 -17.72 -9.26 -8.11
N SER A 119 -16.75 -8.66 -8.82
CA SER A 119 -15.72 -9.38 -9.55
C SER A 119 -14.44 -9.52 -8.74
N GLU A 120 -13.86 -10.71 -8.76
CA GLU A 120 -12.58 -10.97 -8.11
C GLU A 120 -11.42 -10.46 -8.96
N ARG A 121 -10.53 -9.69 -8.33
CA ARG A 121 -9.37 -9.05 -8.97
C ARG A 121 -8.12 -9.34 -8.17
N LEU A 122 -7.00 -9.43 -8.87
CA LEU A 122 -5.68 -9.59 -8.27
C LEU A 122 -4.81 -8.40 -8.65
N ILE A 123 -4.09 -7.87 -7.66
CA ILE A 123 -3.10 -6.82 -7.87
C ILE A 123 -1.77 -7.51 -8.16
N VAL A 124 -1.20 -7.24 -9.35
CA VAL A 124 0.07 -7.84 -9.76
C VAL A 124 1.23 -6.97 -9.32
N SER A 125 2.29 -7.60 -8.82
CA SER A 125 3.53 -6.90 -8.48
C SER A 125 4.17 -6.34 -9.75
N GLN A 126 4.47 -5.05 -9.75
CA GLN A 126 5.16 -4.39 -10.84
C GLN A 126 6.67 -4.40 -10.62
N LEU A 127 7.44 -4.66 -11.67
CA LEU A 127 8.89 -4.47 -11.68
C LEU A 127 9.20 -3.09 -12.25
N VAL A 128 9.73 -2.21 -11.39
CA VAL A 128 10.19 -0.87 -11.75
C VAL A 128 11.67 -0.71 -11.43
N ARG A 129 12.35 0.22 -12.11
CA ARG A 129 13.73 0.58 -11.77
C ARG A 129 13.73 1.28 -10.42
N SER A 130 14.63 0.90 -9.52
CA SER A 130 14.76 1.58 -8.23
C SER A 130 15.21 3.03 -8.44
N PRO A 131 14.80 3.97 -7.57
CA PRO A 131 15.42 5.28 -7.52
C PRO A 131 16.92 5.16 -7.25
N GLY A 132 17.72 6.03 -7.87
CA GLY A 132 19.17 6.02 -7.72
C GLY A 132 19.94 6.58 -8.92
N SER A 133 21.26 6.61 -8.77
CA SER A 133 22.19 7.03 -9.82
C SER A 133 22.66 5.82 -10.62
N TYR A 134 22.29 5.78 -11.89
CA TYR A 134 22.67 4.74 -12.83
C TYR A 134 23.77 5.24 -13.75
N PHE A 135 24.87 4.50 -13.86
CA PHE A 135 25.95 4.80 -14.79
C PHE A 135 25.83 3.89 -16.00
N HIS A 136 26.09 4.43 -17.19
CA HIS A 136 26.10 3.64 -18.42
C HIS A 136 27.25 4.07 -19.31
N LEU A 137 27.80 3.09 -20.04
CA LEU A 137 28.80 3.32 -21.06
C LEU A 137 28.09 3.30 -22.41
N LYS A 138 28.39 4.30 -23.24
CA LYS A 138 27.86 4.41 -24.60
C LYS A 138 29.02 4.55 -25.56
N THR A 139 29.21 3.56 -26.40
CA THR A 139 30.16 3.62 -27.51
C THR A 139 29.48 4.28 -28.70
N ASP A 140 30.12 5.30 -29.27
CA ASP A 140 29.63 5.93 -30.49
C ASP A 140 29.91 5.04 -31.73
N LYS A 141 29.45 5.47 -32.91
CA LYS A 141 29.66 4.73 -34.16
C LYS A 141 31.13 4.71 -34.62
N ASN A 142 31.97 5.57 -34.04
CA ASN A 142 33.39 5.70 -34.35
C ASN A 142 34.28 4.91 -33.37
N GLY A 143 33.68 4.22 -32.39
CA GLY A 143 34.38 3.43 -31.38
C GLY A 143 34.84 4.21 -30.16
N LEU A 144 34.47 5.50 -30.02
CA LEU A 144 34.79 6.29 -28.85
C LEU A 144 33.81 5.96 -27.71
N GLU A 145 34.35 5.65 -26.54
CA GLU A 145 33.55 5.39 -25.34
C GLU A 145 33.20 6.70 -24.63
N SER A 146 31.92 6.86 -24.31
CA SER A 146 31.43 7.93 -23.46
C SER A 146 30.76 7.36 -22.21
N TYR A 147 31.00 8.03 -21.07
CA TYR A 147 30.42 7.66 -19.78
C TYR A 147 29.28 8.63 -19.48
N GLY A 148 28.08 8.08 -19.24
CA GLY A 148 26.89 8.83 -18.88
C GLY A 148 26.36 8.38 -17.52
N HIS A 149 25.57 9.25 -16.90
CA HIS A 149 24.79 8.87 -15.72
C HIS A 149 23.34 9.35 -15.86
N THR A 150 22.44 8.68 -15.16
CA THR A 150 21.02 9.02 -15.04
C THR A 150 20.61 8.90 -13.60
N THR A 151 20.16 10.00 -13.01
CA THR A 151 19.62 10.02 -11.65
C THR A 151 18.11 9.91 -11.73
N ILE A 152 17.56 8.86 -11.12
CA ILE A 152 16.12 8.60 -11.04
C ILE A 152 15.66 8.92 -9.61
N PRO A 153 14.90 10.01 -9.39
CA PRO A 153 14.32 10.30 -8.07
C PRO A 153 13.14 9.37 -7.76
N ASN A 154 12.75 9.32 -6.48
CA ASN A 154 11.64 8.48 -6.02
C ASN A 154 10.26 9.11 -6.31
N ARG A 155 10.18 10.45 -6.29
CA ARG A 155 9.00 11.26 -6.64
C ARG A 155 9.46 12.57 -7.25
#